data_AF-A0A1W0DB50-F1
#
_entry.id   AF-A0A1W0DB50-F1
#
_cell.length_a   1.000
_cell.length_b   1.000
_cell.length_c   1.000
_cell.angle_alpha   90.00
_cell.angle_beta   90.00
_cell.angle_gamma   90.00
#
_symmetry.space_group_name_H-M   'P 1'
#
loop_
_entity.id
_entity.type
_entity.pdbx_description
1 polymer ?
#
loop_
_entity_poly.entity_id
_entity_poly.type
_entity_poly.pdbx_seq_one_letter_code
_entity_poly.pdbx_strand_id
1 'polypeptide(L)'
;MAPFPTKVSQVRIYPYIPNSLIVVPAVFTGGAGTYSVGTLGRNVFYNLDLTSGEPQHGGVHSGNRYYAICTNPEGSEFTTMWLTCLQGGETPRFGRTITHGRPRPQVRDDADLHEDIAYQIHLNDVSVSAYIPPNEPLSIPLIENGKGIATFAGLLPGGTWSVTVAGGERPNHLQEGMTVTIAGTNVATGKPFHIPAIFETKETGDPAEFVEWRVLREL
;
A
#
# COMPACT_ATOMS: atom_id res chain seq x y z
N MET A 1 1.43 26.03 -20.18
CA MET A 1 2.89 26.10 -20.47
C MET A 1 3.38 24.67 -20.62
N ALA A 2 4.14 24.35 -21.67
CA ALA A 2 4.69 23.00 -21.85
C ALA A 2 5.66 22.64 -20.69
N PRO A 3 5.72 21.37 -20.25
CA PRO A 3 6.64 20.97 -19.19
C PRO A 3 8.09 21.18 -19.64
N PHE A 4 8.85 21.96 -18.87
CA PHE A 4 10.30 22.07 -19.07
C PHE A 4 11.00 21.00 -18.23
N PRO A 5 11.71 20.05 -18.85
CA PRO A 5 12.42 19.01 -18.13
C PRO A 5 13.67 19.58 -17.44
N THR A 6 13.75 19.39 -16.13
CA THR A 6 14.91 19.71 -15.30
C THR A 6 15.67 18.42 -15.01
N LYS A 7 16.99 18.43 -15.19
CA LYS A 7 17.83 17.29 -14.83
C LYS A 7 17.80 17.06 -13.32
N VAL A 8 17.74 15.80 -12.92
CA VAL A 8 17.80 15.37 -11.52
C VAL A 8 18.80 14.23 -11.35
N SER A 9 19.43 14.16 -10.19
CA SER A 9 20.39 13.12 -9.80
C SER A 9 20.11 12.59 -8.40
N GLN A 10 20.81 11.52 -8.00
CA GLN A 10 20.66 10.84 -6.71
C GLN A 10 19.22 10.48 -6.36
N VAL A 11 18.44 10.13 -7.39
CA VAL A 11 17.02 9.86 -7.24
C VAL A 11 16.82 8.59 -6.41
N ARG A 12 16.01 8.73 -5.36
CA ARG A 12 15.55 7.64 -4.50
C ARG A 12 14.04 7.56 -4.58
N ILE A 13 13.51 6.37 -4.85
CA ILE A 13 12.07 6.15 -5.02
C ILE A 13 11.53 5.34 -3.86
N TYR A 14 10.41 5.79 -3.33
CA TYR A 14 9.72 5.20 -2.20
C TYR A 14 8.26 4.91 -2.57
N PRO A 15 7.71 3.76 -2.14
CA PRO A 15 6.28 3.50 -2.23
C PRO A 15 5.49 4.65 -1.59
N TYR A 16 4.45 5.12 -2.28
CA TYR A 16 3.56 6.13 -1.72
C TYR A 16 2.41 5.47 -0.98
N ILE A 17 2.38 5.69 0.33
CA ILE A 17 1.27 5.28 1.20
C ILE A 17 0.56 6.55 1.68
N PRO A 18 -0.70 6.79 1.26
CA PRO A 18 -1.42 8.01 1.64
C PRO A 18 -1.62 8.08 3.15
N ASN A 19 -1.34 9.25 3.75
CA ASN A 19 -1.54 9.56 5.17
C ASN A 19 -0.76 8.66 6.15
N SER A 20 0.31 8.00 5.69
CA SER A 20 1.10 7.10 6.53
C SER A 20 2.36 7.79 7.06
N LEU A 21 2.71 7.48 8.32
CA LEU A 21 4.00 7.84 8.94
C LEU A 21 5.03 6.71 8.81
N ILE A 22 4.71 5.63 8.10
CA ILE A 22 5.61 4.49 7.91
C ILE A 22 6.77 4.90 7.01
N VAL A 23 7.99 4.78 7.53
CA VAL A 23 9.22 4.93 6.75
C VAL A 23 9.53 3.61 6.06
N VAL A 24 9.24 3.54 4.77
CA VAL A 24 9.59 2.39 3.91
C VAL A 24 10.99 2.57 3.30
N PRO A 25 11.79 1.51 3.14
CA PRO A 25 13.05 1.61 2.42
C PRO A 25 12.81 1.97 0.95
N ALA A 26 13.82 2.57 0.32
CA ALA A 26 13.75 2.91 -1.09
C ALA A 26 13.69 1.63 -1.95
N VAL A 27 12.82 1.62 -2.96
CA VAL A 27 12.70 0.53 -3.95
C VAL A 27 13.52 0.81 -5.21
N PHE A 28 14.14 1.99 -5.29
CA PHE A 28 15.06 2.36 -6.36
C PHE A 28 16.02 3.41 -5.83
N THR A 29 17.32 3.27 -6.11
CA THR A 29 18.36 4.17 -5.58
C THR A 29 19.38 4.55 -6.65
N GLY A 30 20.11 5.64 -6.41
CA GLY A 30 21.18 6.09 -7.29
C GLY A 30 20.71 6.57 -8.67
N GLY A 31 19.42 6.90 -8.82
CA GLY A 31 18.85 7.23 -10.11
C GLY A 31 19.27 8.59 -10.65
N ALA A 32 19.23 8.74 -11.97
CA ALA A 32 19.37 10.02 -12.64
C ALA A 32 18.41 10.11 -13.83
N GLY A 33 17.97 11.33 -14.15
CA GLY A 33 16.97 11.52 -15.19
C GLY A 33 16.46 12.94 -15.30
N THR A 34 15.18 13.08 -15.66
CA THR A 34 14.50 14.37 -15.79
C THR A 34 13.21 14.40 -14.99
N TYR A 35 13.01 15.48 -14.25
CA TYR A 35 11.74 15.80 -13.60
C TYR A 35 11.13 17.02 -14.30
N SER A 36 9.84 16.97 -14.58
CA SER A 36 9.15 18.07 -15.25
C SER A 36 7.77 18.32 -14.65
N VAL A 37 7.41 19.60 -14.59
CA VAL A 37 6.08 20.06 -14.19
C VAL A 37 5.54 20.97 -15.29
N GLY A 38 4.34 20.68 -15.78
CA GLY A 38 3.70 21.42 -16.87
C GLY A 38 2.24 21.70 -16.58
N THR A 39 1.67 22.66 -17.29
CA THR A 39 0.25 23.04 -17.12
C THR A 39 -0.45 23.18 -18.47
N LEU A 40 -1.65 22.62 -18.60
CA LEU A 40 -2.52 22.79 -19.77
C LEU A 40 -3.96 22.99 -19.31
N GLY A 41 -4.47 24.20 -19.47
CA GLY A 41 -5.80 24.57 -18.97
C GLY A 41 -5.87 24.38 -17.44
N ARG A 42 -6.81 23.54 -16.99
CA ARG A 42 -7.00 23.19 -15.57
C ARG A 42 -6.16 21.98 -15.12
N ASN A 43 -5.33 21.44 -16.00
CA ASN A 43 -4.52 20.26 -15.72
C ASN A 43 -3.08 20.65 -15.38
N VAL A 44 -2.55 20.04 -14.33
CA VAL A 44 -1.13 20.06 -13.99
C VAL A 44 -0.56 18.67 -14.21
N PHE A 45 0.55 18.58 -14.93
CA PHE A 45 1.24 17.33 -15.25
C PHE A 45 2.58 17.29 -14.53
N TYR A 46 2.87 16.15 -13.94
CA TYR A 46 4.14 15.86 -13.30
C TYR A 46 4.72 14.62 -13.94
N ASN A 47 5.95 14.68 -14.44
CA ASN A 47 6.63 13.52 -15.00
C ASN A 47 8.02 13.38 -14.39
N LEU A 48 8.43 12.13 -14.15
CA LEU A 48 9.78 11.77 -13.77
C LEU A 48 10.22 10.63 -14.70
N ASP A 49 11.25 10.84 -15.49
CA ASP A 49 11.80 9.84 -16.40
C ASP A 49 13.24 9.56 -15.98
N LEU A 50 13.52 8.32 -15.55
CA LEU A 50 14.85 7.90 -15.14
C LEU A 50 15.57 7.16 -16.26
N THR A 51 16.85 7.48 -16.43
CA THR A 51 17.75 6.89 -17.44
C THR A 51 18.80 5.97 -16.83
N SER A 52 18.94 5.96 -15.51
CA SER A 52 19.86 5.10 -14.77
C SER A 52 19.38 4.92 -13.33
N GLY A 53 19.98 3.96 -12.65
CA GLY A 53 19.82 3.67 -11.22
C GLY A 53 19.65 2.18 -10.97
N GLU A 54 19.52 1.80 -9.71
CA GLU A 54 19.49 0.40 -9.29
C GLU A 54 18.16 0.08 -8.60
N PRO A 55 17.39 -0.90 -9.12
CA PRO A 55 16.21 -1.39 -8.44
C PRO A 55 16.59 -2.09 -7.14
N GLN A 56 15.82 -1.84 -6.09
CA GLN A 56 15.95 -2.48 -4.79
C GLN A 56 14.64 -3.21 -4.49
N HIS A 57 14.70 -4.35 -3.80
CA HIS A 57 13.50 -5.04 -3.31
C HIS A 57 12.41 -5.28 -4.37
N GLY A 58 12.81 -5.68 -5.59
CA GLY A 58 11.89 -5.91 -6.71
C GLY A 58 11.71 -4.72 -7.65
N GLY A 59 12.14 -3.52 -7.23
CA GLY A 59 12.10 -2.32 -8.07
C GLY A 59 10.74 -1.64 -8.09
N VAL A 60 10.55 -0.78 -9.09
CA VAL A 60 9.31 -0.05 -9.32
C VAL A 60 8.46 -0.76 -10.36
N HIS A 61 7.15 -0.84 -10.12
CA HIS A 61 6.22 -1.55 -10.98
C HIS A 61 5.14 -0.63 -11.55
N SER A 62 4.80 -0.85 -12.81
CA SER A 62 3.78 -0.09 -13.52
C SER A 62 2.43 -0.18 -12.81
N GLY A 63 1.70 0.93 -12.77
CA GLY A 63 0.40 1.07 -12.11
C GLY A 63 0.46 1.62 -10.68
N ASN A 64 1.59 1.52 -9.97
CA ASN A 64 1.64 1.91 -8.56
C ASN A 64 2.03 3.36 -8.35
N ARG A 65 1.78 3.83 -7.13
CA ARG A 65 2.12 5.18 -6.71
C ARG A 65 3.41 5.18 -5.91
N TYR A 66 4.28 6.12 -6.25
CA TYR A 66 5.56 6.34 -5.61
C TYR A 66 5.79 7.83 -5.41
N TYR A 67 6.63 8.20 -4.45
CA TYR A 67 7.24 9.52 -4.41
C TYR A 67 8.76 9.38 -4.53
N ALA A 68 9.41 10.44 -4.99
CA ALA A 68 10.86 10.45 -5.16
C ALA A 68 11.49 11.57 -4.34
N ILE A 69 12.69 11.32 -3.85
CA ILE A 69 13.60 12.34 -3.35
C ILE A 69 14.69 12.51 -4.41
N CYS A 70 14.88 13.73 -4.88
CA CYS A 70 15.74 14.07 -6.01
C CYS A 70 16.69 15.20 -5.64
N THR A 71 17.88 15.21 -6.23
CA THR A 71 18.82 16.34 -6.17
C THR A 71 18.71 17.14 -7.48
N ASN A 72 18.50 18.46 -7.36
CA ASN A 72 18.44 19.36 -8.51
C ASN A 72 19.86 19.71 -9.02
N PRO A 73 20.01 20.40 -10.18
CA PRO A 73 21.33 20.78 -10.70
C PRO A 73 22.13 21.72 -9.78
N GLU A 74 21.46 22.40 -8.85
CA GLU A 74 22.05 23.30 -7.85
C GLU A 74 22.52 22.54 -6.59
N GLY A 75 22.32 21.21 -6.55
CA GLY A 75 22.70 20.36 -5.42
C GLY A 75 21.70 20.33 -4.26
N SER A 76 20.54 20.96 -4.41
CA SER A 76 19.47 20.96 -3.39
C SER A 76 18.56 19.74 -3.54
N GLU A 77 18.27 19.08 -2.43
CA GLU A 77 17.31 17.98 -2.38
C GLU A 77 15.87 18.49 -2.33
N PHE A 78 14.97 17.82 -3.03
CA PHE A 78 13.53 18.05 -2.96
C PHE A 78 12.74 16.76 -3.09
N THR A 79 11.53 16.75 -2.51
CA THR A 79 10.60 15.62 -2.59
C THR A 79 9.53 15.90 -3.64
N THR A 80 9.31 14.96 -4.55
CA THR A 80 8.20 15.05 -5.51
C THR A 80 6.87 14.77 -4.82
N MET A 81 5.77 15.24 -5.39
CA MET A 81 4.47 14.63 -5.08
C MET A 81 4.45 13.17 -5.52
N TRP A 82 3.45 12.42 -5.07
CA TRP A 82 3.26 11.06 -5.57
C TRP A 82 2.97 11.05 -7.07
N LEU A 83 3.56 10.09 -7.77
CA LEU A 83 3.43 9.83 -9.20
C LEU A 83 3.05 8.37 -9.42
N THR A 84 2.33 8.08 -10.49
CA THR A 84 2.08 6.70 -10.92
C THR A 84 3.24 6.23 -11.79
N CYS A 85 3.82 5.07 -11.50
CA CYS A 85 4.77 4.41 -12.39
C CYS A 85 4.04 3.98 -13.67
N LEU A 86 4.42 4.56 -14.80
CA LEU A 86 3.87 4.22 -16.11
C LEU A 86 4.63 3.04 -16.71
N GLN A 87 5.94 2.98 -16.46
CA GLN A 87 6.84 1.94 -16.93
C GLN A 87 7.84 1.62 -15.82
N GLY A 88 7.92 0.34 -15.44
CA GLY A 88 8.92 -0.16 -14.48
C GLY A 88 10.21 -0.61 -15.15
N GLY A 89 11.12 -1.21 -14.36
CA GLY A 89 12.40 -1.75 -14.83
C GLY A 89 13.59 -0.83 -14.54
N GLU A 90 14.68 -0.98 -15.32
CA GLU A 90 15.95 -0.25 -15.13
C GLU A 90 15.86 1.24 -15.48
N THR A 91 14.93 1.61 -16.35
CA THR A 91 14.69 3.00 -16.81
C THR A 91 13.23 3.40 -16.56
N PRO A 92 12.83 3.51 -15.29
CA PRO A 92 11.42 3.68 -14.97
C PRO A 92 10.91 5.08 -15.30
N ARG A 93 9.63 5.15 -15.65
CA ARG A 93 8.91 6.38 -16.01
C ARG A 93 7.69 6.55 -15.15
N PHE A 94 7.46 7.78 -14.70
CA PHE A 94 6.38 8.13 -13.80
C PHE A 94 5.61 9.34 -14.32
N GLY A 95 4.31 9.34 -14.06
CA GLY A 95 3.42 10.41 -14.46
C GLY A 95 2.29 10.63 -13.48
N ARG A 96 1.82 11.87 -13.41
CA ARG A 96 0.57 12.23 -12.74
C ARG A 96 -0.06 13.43 -13.41
N THR A 97 -1.39 13.38 -13.54
CA THR A 97 -2.21 14.52 -13.94
C THR A 97 -3.16 14.89 -12.82
N ILE A 98 -3.20 16.17 -12.46
CA ILE A 98 -4.17 16.73 -11.51
C ILE A 98 -5.07 17.69 -12.27
N THR A 99 -6.38 17.45 -12.23
CA THR A 99 -7.38 18.35 -12.82
C THR A 99 -8.05 19.18 -11.73
N HIS A 100 -7.91 20.50 -11.78
CA HIS A 100 -8.59 21.40 -10.85
C HIS A 100 -10.09 21.52 -11.17
N GLY A 101 -10.94 21.36 -10.15
CA GLY A 101 -12.39 21.62 -10.24
C GLY A 101 -13.30 20.39 -10.39
N ARG A 102 -12.83 19.16 -10.14
CA ARG A 102 -13.71 17.99 -9.99
C ARG A 102 -14.22 17.88 -8.55
N PRO A 103 -15.53 17.65 -8.31
CA PRO A 103 -16.02 17.26 -6.99
C PRO A 103 -15.39 15.93 -6.54
N ARG A 104 -15.06 15.82 -5.25
CA ARG A 104 -14.71 14.52 -4.64
C ARG A 104 -15.95 13.63 -4.67
N PRO A 105 -15.86 12.35 -5.09
CA PRO A 105 -16.93 11.40 -4.82
C PRO A 105 -17.06 11.21 -3.30
N GLN A 106 -18.27 11.40 -2.77
CA GLN A 106 -18.63 10.99 -1.41
C GLN A 106 -18.89 9.49 -1.44
N VAL A 107 -18.17 8.74 -0.60
CA VAL A 107 -18.44 7.32 -0.33
C VAL A 107 -19.68 7.27 0.57
N ARG A 108 -20.70 6.49 0.16
CA ARG A 108 -21.86 6.13 0.99
C ARG A 108 -21.59 4.76 1.61
N ASP A 109 -21.56 4.69 2.93
CA ASP A 109 -21.67 3.45 3.69
C ASP A 109 -23.15 3.13 3.87
N ASP A 110 -23.60 1.98 3.35
CA ASP A 110 -24.80 1.27 3.80
C ASP A 110 -24.72 -0.16 3.25
N ALA A 111 -24.61 -1.16 4.13
CA ALA A 111 -24.98 -2.54 3.83
C ALA A 111 -25.50 -3.22 5.10
N ASP A 112 -26.79 -3.57 5.04
CA ASP A 112 -27.64 -4.19 6.05
C ASP A 112 -27.16 -5.56 6.56
N LEU A 113 -27.52 -5.81 7.83
CA LEU A 113 -27.38 -7.08 8.56
C LEU A 113 -28.23 -8.21 7.95
N HIS A 114 -27.62 -9.38 7.74
CA HIS A 114 -28.31 -10.67 7.64
C HIS A 114 -27.77 -11.64 8.70
N GLU A 115 -28.62 -12.55 9.18
CA GLU A 115 -28.29 -13.57 10.20
C GLU A 115 -27.17 -14.51 9.68
N ASP A 116 -25.92 -14.18 9.99
CA ASP A 116 -24.76 -14.83 9.40
C ASP A 116 -24.35 -16.12 10.15
N ILE A 117 -24.22 -17.22 9.40
CA ILE A 117 -23.44 -18.37 9.84
C ILE A 117 -22.00 -17.89 10.04
N ALA A 118 -21.54 -17.88 11.29
CA ALA A 118 -20.19 -17.47 11.66
C ALA A 118 -19.31 -18.69 11.95
N TYR A 119 -18.24 -18.88 11.19
CA TYR A 119 -17.19 -19.86 11.48
C TYR A 119 -16.02 -19.15 12.13
N GLN A 120 -15.62 -19.59 13.32
CA GLN A 120 -14.47 -19.05 14.04
C GLN A 120 -13.31 -20.05 14.05
N ILE A 121 -12.11 -19.56 13.74
CA ILE A 121 -10.87 -20.32 13.72
C ILE A 121 -9.88 -19.63 14.63
N HIS A 122 -9.42 -20.35 15.66
CA HIS A 122 -8.39 -19.86 16.57
C HIS A 122 -7.01 -20.05 15.95
N LEU A 123 -6.18 -19.02 16.01
CA LEU A 123 -4.85 -18.95 15.42
C LEU A 123 -3.79 -18.68 16.50
N ASN A 124 -2.65 -19.34 16.38
CA ASN A 124 -1.40 -19.04 17.08
C ASN A 124 -0.36 -18.54 16.08
N ASP A 125 0.72 -17.95 16.60
CA ASP A 125 1.86 -17.45 15.82
C ASP A 125 1.41 -16.52 14.68
N VAL A 126 0.43 -15.67 14.98
CA VAL A 126 -0.17 -14.79 13.99
C VAL A 126 0.83 -13.71 13.60
N SER A 127 1.05 -13.60 12.30
CA SER A 127 1.80 -12.51 11.69
C SER A 127 0.86 -11.62 10.89
N VAL A 128 0.96 -10.32 11.13
CA VAL A 128 0.27 -9.29 10.36
C VAL A 128 1.34 -8.49 9.63
N SER A 129 1.23 -8.40 8.31
CA SER A 129 2.18 -7.67 7.47
C SER A 129 1.47 -6.61 6.64
N ALA A 130 2.11 -5.45 6.45
CA ALA A 130 1.58 -4.44 5.54
C ALA A 130 1.54 -5.00 4.11
N TYR A 131 0.39 -4.90 3.46
CA TYR A 131 0.22 -5.29 2.07
C TYR A 131 0.64 -4.14 1.16
N ILE A 132 1.64 -4.37 0.31
CA ILE A 132 2.13 -3.39 -0.66
C ILE A 132 1.93 -3.96 -2.06
N PRO A 133 0.86 -3.59 -2.77
CA PRO A 133 0.64 -4.06 -4.14
C PRO A 133 1.72 -3.48 -5.07
N PRO A 134 2.13 -4.21 -6.14
CA PRO A 134 1.62 -5.45 -6.70
C PRO A 134 2.60 -6.62 -6.52
N ASN A 135 3.76 -6.39 -5.89
CA ASN A 135 4.81 -7.38 -5.67
C ASN A 135 5.22 -7.37 -4.20
N GLU A 136 5.02 -8.49 -3.51
CA GLU A 136 5.76 -8.81 -2.29
C GLU A 136 7.16 -9.31 -2.70
N PRO A 137 8.25 -8.81 -2.06
CA PRO A 137 8.56 -9.27 -0.71
C PRO A 137 9.06 -8.13 0.21
N LEU A 138 8.39 -6.98 0.21
CA LEU A 138 8.50 -6.04 1.34
C LEU A 138 7.37 -6.35 2.32
N SER A 139 7.48 -7.50 3.01
CA SER A 139 6.63 -7.81 4.16
C SER A 139 7.11 -6.96 5.34
N ILE A 140 6.44 -5.84 5.59
CA ILE A 140 6.71 -5.03 6.77
C ILE A 140 5.92 -5.65 7.93
N PRO A 141 6.57 -6.30 8.91
CA PRO A 141 5.87 -6.91 10.02
C PRO A 141 5.23 -5.83 10.87
N LEU A 142 3.94 -5.97 11.17
CA LEU A 142 3.16 -5.07 12.03
C LEU A 142 2.86 -5.73 13.38
N ILE A 143 2.57 -7.03 13.36
CA ILE A 143 2.42 -7.88 14.54
C ILE A 143 3.12 -9.20 14.25
N GLU A 144 3.92 -9.69 15.19
CA GLU A 144 4.55 -11.00 15.14
C GLU A 144 4.20 -11.81 16.38
N ASN A 145 4.04 -13.13 16.22
CA ASN A 145 3.73 -14.06 17.32
C ASN A 145 2.45 -13.70 18.11
N GLY A 146 1.45 -13.13 17.43
CA GLY A 146 0.15 -12.82 18.02
C GLY A 146 -0.74 -14.04 18.20
N LYS A 147 -1.81 -13.89 18.99
CA LYS A 147 -2.91 -14.86 19.08
C LYS A 147 -4.12 -14.31 18.37
N GLY A 148 -4.65 -15.03 17.39
CA GLY A 148 -5.73 -14.53 16.54
C GLY A 148 -7.01 -15.34 16.63
N ILE A 149 -8.12 -14.69 16.30
CA ILE A 149 -9.40 -15.33 15.98
C ILE A 149 -9.79 -14.85 14.59
N ALA A 150 -9.81 -15.75 13.62
CA ALA A 150 -10.35 -15.48 12.29
C ALA A 150 -11.82 -15.88 12.26
N THR A 151 -12.70 -14.93 11.95
CA THR A 151 -14.14 -15.14 11.83
C THR A 151 -14.55 -14.97 10.38
N PHE A 152 -15.22 -15.98 9.82
CA PHE A 152 -15.91 -15.88 8.55
C PHE A 152 -17.40 -15.74 8.81
N ALA A 153 -18.01 -14.65 8.36
CA ALA A 153 -19.44 -14.40 8.48
C ALA A 153 -20.10 -14.46 7.10
N GLY A 154 -21.13 -15.31 6.95
CA GLY A 154 -21.99 -15.37 5.77
C GLY A 154 -21.91 -16.67 4.96
N LEU A 155 -22.63 -16.72 3.84
CA LEU A 155 -22.66 -17.87 2.94
C LEU A 155 -21.67 -17.69 1.78
N LEU A 156 -20.96 -18.76 1.39
CA LEU A 156 -20.17 -18.76 0.15
C LEU A 156 -21.10 -18.74 -1.07
N PRO A 157 -20.81 -17.97 -2.15
CA PRO A 157 -19.69 -17.05 -2.35
C PRO A 157 -20.10 -15.59 -2.06
N GLY A 158 -20.08 -15.19 -0.79
CA GLY A 158 -20.48 -13.83 -0.38
C GLY A 158 -20.08 -13.44 1.04
N GLY A 159 -19.72 -14.41 1.89
CA GLY A 159 -19.27 -14.16 3.26
C GLY A 159 -17.92 -13.44 3.34
N THR A 160 -17.71 -12.75 4.45
CA THR A 160 -16.57 -11.86 4.72
C THR A 160 -15.68 -12.41 5.82
N TRP A 161 -14.37 -12.19 5.68
CA TRP A 161 -13.42 -12.44 6.75
C TRP A 161 -13.23 -11.23 7.66
N SER A 162 -13.12 -11.49 8.95
CA SER A 162 -12.56 -10.58 9.94
C SER A 162 -11.53 -11.35 10.79
N VAL A 163 -10.54 -10.65 11.30
CA VAL A 163 -9.52 -11.22 12.19
C VAL A 163 -9.30 -10.28 13.34
N THR A 164 -9.29 -10.84 14.55
CA THR A 164 -8.92 -10.14 15.78
C THR A 164 -7.60 -10.72 16.25
N VAL A 165 -6.59 -9.90 16.52
CA VAL A 165 -5.25 -10.33 16.95
C VAL A 165 -4.89 -9.67 18.27
N ALA A 166 -4.68 -10.49 19.30
CA ALA A 166 -4.27 -10.07 20.64
C ALA A 166 -2.80 -10.38 20.91
N GLY A 167 -2.13 -9.52 21.67
CA GLY A 167 -0.72 -9.64 22.02
C GLY A 167 0.22 -9.59 20.80
N GLY A 168 1.36 -10.29 20.92
CA GLY A 168 2.42 -10.29 19.91
C GLY A 168 3.39 -9.12 20.03
N GLU A 169 4.54 -9.26 19.39
CA GLU A 169 5.51 -8.19 19.23
C GLU A 169 5.05 -7.23 18.13
N ARG A 170 5.21 -5.93 18.37
CA ARG A 170 4.78 -4.88 17.44
C ARG A 170 5.99 -4.09 16.96
N PRO A 171 6.78 -4.66 16.03
CA PRO A 171 7.99 -4.00 15.52
C PRO A 171 7.68 -2.70 14.78
N ASN A 172 6.44 -2.54 14.29
CA ASN A 172 5.94 -1.31 13.67
C ASN A 172 4.57 -0.93 14.23
N HIS A 173 4.25 0.36 14.17
CA HIS A 173 2.96 0.85 14.64
C HIS A 173 1.83 0.48 13.67
N LEU A 174 0.75 -0.06 14.23
CA LEU A 174 -0.49 -0.30 13.48
C LEU A 174 -1.30 1.01 13.37
N GLN A 175 -1.90 1.27 12.20
CA GLN A 175 -2.80 2.40 11.97
C GLN A 175 -4.11 1.92 11.35
N GLU A 176 -5.21 2.55 11.72
CA GLU A 176 -6.51 2.33 11.08
C GLU A 176 -6.43 2.66 9.58
N GLY A 177 -7.10 1.84 8.75
CA GLY A 177 -7.09 1.96 7.30
C GLY A 177 -5.88 1.33 6.59
N MET A 178 -4.92 0.75 7.33
CA MET A 178 -3.80 0.03 6.71
C MET A 178 -4.29 -1.22 6.00
N THR A 179 -3.81 -1.41 4.77
CA THR A 179 -4.02 -2.64 4.02
C THR A 179 -3.00 -3.67 4.46
N VAL A 180 -3.43 -4.87 4.87
CA VAL A 180 -2.56 -5.89 5.48
C VAL A 180 -2.86 -7.30 4.95
N THR A 181 -1.87 -8.18 5.05
CA THR A 181 -2.01 -9.64 4.93
C THR A 181 -1.84 -10.27 6.30
N ILE A 182 -2.54 -11.39 6.52
CA ILE A 182 -2.55 -12.09 7.82
C ILE A 182 -2.30 -13.56 7.58
N ALA A 183 -1.33 -14.11 8.31
CA ALA A 183 -1.02 -15.53 8.35
C ALA A 183 -0.96 -16.00 9.82
N GLY A 184 -1.18 -17.30 10.03
CA GLY A 184 -1.02 -17.90 11.35
C GLY A 184 -1.11 -19.42 11.30
N THR A 185 -1.10 -20.06 12.46
CA THR A 185 -1.23 -21.52 12.62
C THR A 185 -2.56 -21.84 13.27
N ASN A 186 -3.37 -22.70 12.65
CA ASN A 186 -4.64 -23.13 13.22
C ASN A 186 -4.40 -23.99 14.47
N VAL A 187 -4.92 -23.56 15.62
CA VAL A 187 -4.70 -24.22 16.91
C VAL A 187 -5.23 -25.65 16.94
N ALA A 188 -6.36 -25.93 16.29
CA ALA A 188 -6.99 -27.24 16.31
C ALA A 188 -6.25 -28.27 15.44
N THR A 189 -5.58 -27.82 14.38
CA THR A 189 -4.93 -28.72 13.40
C THR A 189 -3.40 -28.67 13.43
N GLY A 190 -2.81 -27.64 14.03
CA GLY A 190 -1.38 -27.36 14.01
C GLY A 190 -0.84 -27.01 12.62
N LYS A 191 -1.71 -26.76 11.62
CA LYS A 191 -1.30 -26.46 10.25
C LYS A 191 -1.31 -24.96 9.97
N PRO A 192 -0.45 -24.48 9.04
CA PRO A 192 -0.53 -23.11 8.54
C PRO A 192 -1.93 -22.82 8.00
N PHE A 193 -2.46 -21.67 8.40
CA PHE A 193 -3.72 -21.12 7.94
C PHE A 193 -3.45 -19.78 7.26
N HIS A 194 -3.67 -19.75 5.95
CA HIS A 194 -3.54 -18.56 5.14
C HIS A 194 -4.92 -18.11 4.72
N ILE A 195 -5.30 -16.87 5.06
CA ILE A 195 -6.55 -16.30 4.59
C ILE A 195 -6.26 -15.62 3.24
N PRO A 196 -6.86 -16.08 2.13
CA PRO A 196 -6.60 -15.53 0.80
C PRO A 196 -7.36 -14.20 0.58
N ALA A 197 -7.24 -13.28 1.53
CA ALA A 197 -7.88 -11.98 1.53
C ALA A 197 -6.87 -10.91 1.92
N ILE A 198 -7.10 -9.72 1.40
CA ILE A 198 -6.45 -8.50 1.86
C ILE A 198 -7.36 -7.93 2.94
N PHE A 199 -6.78 -7.44 4.03
CA PHE A 199 -7.53 -6.85 5.14
C PHE A 199 -7.26 -5.35 5.25
N GLU A 200 -8.18 -4.65 5.87
CA GLU A 200 -8.05 -3.28 6.34
C GLU A 200 -8.04 -3.30 7.86
N THR A 201 -7.08 -2.63 8.49
CA THR A 201 -7.07 -2.42 9.94
C THR A 201 -8.24 -1.53 10.35
N LYS A 202 -9.08 -1.99 11.28
CA LYS A 202 -10.18 -1.22 11.88
C LYS A 202 -9.84 -0.73 13.27
N GLU A 203 -9.26 -1.58 14.10
CA GLU A 203 -8.82 -1.19 15.45
C GLU A 203 -7.35 -1.51 15.65
N THR A 204 -6.61 -0.59 16.27
CA THR A 204 -5.16 -0.75 16.51
C THR A 204 -4.81 -1.20 17.91
N GLY A 205 -5.82 -1.37 18.77
CA GLY A 205 -5.69 -1.71 20.18
C GLY A 205 -5.13 -3.11 20.44
N ASP A 206 -5.33 -3.57 21.66
CA ASP A 206 -5.11 -4.96 22.05
C ASP A 206 -6.43 -5.51 22.64
N PRO A 207 -7.22 -6.25 21.85
CA PRO A 207 -6.87 -6.79 20.54
C PRO A 207 -6.93 -5.75 19.40
N ALA A 208 -6.17 -6.01 18.33
CA ALA A 208 -6.29 -5.30 17.06
C ALA A 208 -7.31 -6.00 16.16
N GLU A 209 -8.07 -5.25 15.37
CA GLU A 209 -9.13 -5.78 14.51
C GLU A 209 -8.89 -5.46 13.04
N PHE A 210 -9.17 -6.45 12.19
CA PHE A 210 -8.94 -6.43 10.75
C PHE A 210 -10.18 -6.95 10.03
N VAL A 211 -10.61 -6.27 8.97
CA VAL A 211 -11.75 -6.71 8.15
C VAL A 211 -11.33 -6.85 6.69
N GLU A 212 -11.91 -7.81 6.00
CA GLU A 212 -11.61 -8.05 4.58
C GLU A 212 -11.87 -6.78 3.74
N TRP A 213 -10.84 -6.35 3.02
CA TRP A 213 -10.91 -5.22 2.11
C TRP A 213 -11.58 -5.65 0.81
N ARG A 214 -12.81 -5.20 0.59
CA ARG A 214 -13.55 -5.41 -0.65
C ARG A 214 -13.45 -4.17 -1.54
N VAL A 215 -12.78 -4.32 -2.68
CA VAL A 215 -12.98 -3.40 -3.80
C VAL A 215 -14.30 -3.78 -4.45
N LEU A 216 -15.37 -3.03 -4.15
CA LEU A 216 -16.59 -3.06 -4.96
C LEU A 216 -16.18 -2.72 -6.39
N ARG A 217 -16.17 -3.73 -7.27
CA ARG A 217 -16.11 -3.49 -8.72
C ARG A 217 -17.41 -2.77 -9.06
N GLU A 218 -17.34 -1.46 -9.23
CA GLU A 218 -18.37 -0.71 -9.95
C GLU A 218 -18.51 -1.37 -11.33
N LEU A 219 -19.67 -2.01 -11.56
CA LEU A 219 -20.14 -2.47 -12.87
C LEU A 219 -20.68 -1.27 -13.66
#